data_AF-B7RWC3-F1
#
_entry.id   AF-B7RWC3-F1
#
_cell.length_a   1.000
_cell.length_b   1.000
_cell.length_c   1.000
_cell.angle_alpha   90.00
_cell.angle_beta   90.00
_cell.angle_gamma   90.00
#
_symmetry.space_group_name_H-M   'P 1'
#
loop_
_entity.id
_entity.type
_entity.pdbx_description
1 polymer ?
#
loop_
_entity_poly.entity_id
_entity_poly.type
_entity_poly.pdbx_seq_one_letter_code
_entity_poly.pdbx_strand_id
1 'polypeptide(L)'
;MTDTTDISFNGSANQEAANEVMTPAMRLFELQTKHRALDARIHEMYEFPYQNHILLQRLKKEKLRLKDAIEHLKDDMIPDLNA
;
A
#
# COMPACT_ATOMS: atom_id res chain seq x y z
N MET A 1 -44.85 42.14 1.84
CA MET A 1 -44.00 41.92 0.64
C MET A 1 -42.96 40.90 1.05
N THR A 2 -43.19 39.64 0.71
CA THR A 2 -42.29 38.52 0.98
C THR A 2 -41.21 38.56 -0.09
N ASP A 3 -40.02 39.05 0.27
CA ASP A 3 -38.90 39.02 -0.66
C ASP A 3 -38.34 37.60 -0.76
N THR A 4 -38.06 37.26 -2.00
CA THR A 4 -38.03 35.93 -2.55
C THR A 4 -36.67 35.28 -2.31
N THR A 5 -36.74 34.03 -1.86
CA THR A 5 -35.71 33.00 -1.95
C THR A 5 -34.86 33.10 -3.23
N ASP A 6 -33.53 33.17 -3.10
CA ASP A 6 -32.60 32.27 -3.81
C ASP A 6 -31.17 32.44 -3.25
N ILE A 7 -30.86 31.72 -2.16
CA ILE A 7 -29.47 31.40 -1.88
C ILE A 7 -29.23 30.07 -2.58
N SER A 8 -28.78 30.16 -3.84
CA SER A 8 -28.17 29.06 -4.57
C SER A 8 -26.95 28.55 -3.78
N PHE A 9 -27.19 27.66 -2.82
CA PHE A 9 -26.17 26.78 -2.27
C PHE A 9 -25.80 25.79 -3.36
N ASN A 10 -24.81 26.16 -4.17
CA ASN A 10 -24.17 25.24 -5.09
C ASN A 10 -23.29 24.25 -4.32
N GLY A 11 -23.94 23.41 -3.51
CA GLY A 11 -23.39 22.17 -3.01
C GLY A 11 -23.58 21.12 -4.09
N SER A 12 -22.75 21.16 -5.14
CA SER A 12 -22.58 20.03 -6.05
C SER A 12 -21.82 18.91 -5.32
N ALA A 13 -22.48 18.34 -4.31
CA ALA A 13 -22.28 16.95 -3.93
C ALA A 13 -22.78 16.09 -5.11
N ASN A 14 -22.12 14.95 -5.33
CA ASN A 14 -22.39 13.94 -6.37
C ASN A 14 -21.52 14.02 -7.62
N GLN A 15 -20.21 13.88 -7.43
CA GLN A 15 -19.35 13.21 -8.41
C GLN A 15 -18.17 12.46 -7.75
N GLU A 16 -18.41 11.76 -6.64
CA GLU A 16 -17.38 10.97 -5.92
C GLU A 16 -17.81 9.51 -5.65
N ALA A 17 -18.66 8.93 -6.50
CA ALA A 17 -19.16 7.57 -6.32
C ALA A 17 -18.95 6.72 -7.60
N ALA A 18 -17.71 6.29 -7.85
CA ALA A 18 -17.37 5.18 -8.76
C ALA A 18 -15.88 4.77 -8.75
N ASN A 19 -15.00 5.49 -8.07
CA ASN A 19 -13.62 5.08 -7.90
C ASN A 19 -13.40 4.87 -6.40
N GLU A 20 -13.61 3.66 -5.89
CA GLU A 20 -13.00 3.28 -4.61
C GLU A 20 -11.49 3.31 -4.85
N VAL A 21 -10.91 4.51 -4.76
CA VAL A 21 -9.48 4.73 -4.85
C VAL A 21 -8.91 3.94 -3.69
N MET A 22 -8.39 2.75 -3.97
CA MET A 22 -7.51 2.02 -3.05
C MET A 22 -6.52 3.04 -2.53
N THR A 23 -6.72 3.47 -1.28
CA THR A 23 -5.94 4.58 -0.75
C THR A 23 -4.48 4.14 -0.75
N PRO A 24 -3.53 5.07 -0.95
CA PRO A 24 -2.11 4.74 -0.83
C PRO A 24 -1.78 3.99 0.48
N ALA A 25 -2.48 4.32 1.57
CA ALA A 25 -2.42 3.60 2.84
C ALA A 25 -2.88 2.13 2.76
N MET A 26 -3.96 1.85 2.02
CA MET A 26 -4.48 0.49 1.84
C MET A 26 -3.53 -0.36 0.97
N ARG A 27 -2.96 0.22 -0.10
CA ARG A 27 -1.89 -0.43 -0.88
C ARG A 27 -0.67 -0.74 -0.02
N LEU A 28 -0.25 0.21 0.81
CA LEU A 28 0.87 0.03 1.73
C LEU A 28 0.60 -1.10 2.72
N PHE A 29 -0.62 -1.17 3.27
CA PHE A 29 -1.03 -2.25 4.16
C PHE A 29 -1.01 -3.62 3.47
N GLU A 30 -1.48 -3.72 2.22
CA GLU A 30 -1.39 -4.94 1.44
C GLU A 30 0.07 -5.36 1.20
N LEU A 31 0.94 -4.43 0.80
CA LEU A 31 2.35 -4.71 0.57
C LEU A 31 3.04 -5.16 1.86
N GLN A 32 2.74 -4.52 3.00
CA GLN A 32 3.24 -4.95 4.31
C GLN A 32 2.74 -6.34 4.70
N THR A 33 1.48 -6.65 4.44
CA THR A 33 0.89 -7.96 4.71
C THR A 33 1.57 -9.04 3.86
N LYS A 34 1.74 -8.78 2.56
CA LYS A 34 2.48 -9.66 1.64
C LYS A 34 3.93 -9.85 2.10
N HIS A 35 4.61 -8.77 2.51
CA HIS A 35 5.97 -8.82 3.04
C HIS A 35 6.05 -9.69 4.30
N ARG A 36 5.12 -9.54 5.26
CA ARG A 36 5.08 -10.39 6.46
C ARG A 36 4.86 -11.87 6.14
N ALA A 37 3.95 -12.18 5.23
CA ALA A 37 3.71 -13.56 4.80
C ALA A 37 4.97 -14.18 4.16
N LEU A 38 5.67 -13.41 3.33
CA LEU A 38 6.91 -13.82 2.70
C LEU A 38 8.03 -14.02 3.73
N ASP A 39 8.06 -13.21 4.78
CA ASP A 39 9.01 -13.35 5.89
C ASP A 39 8.78 -14.62 6.71
N ALA A 40 7.53 -14.93 7.03
CA ALA A 40 7.16 -16.20 7.68
C ALA A 40 7.58 -17.40 6.82
N ARG A 41 7.35 -17.33 5.51
CA ARG A 41 7.75 -18.39 4.57
C ARG A 41 9.26 -18.56 4.46
N ILE A 42 10.01 -17.46 4.52
CA ILE A 42 11.48 -17.49 4.59
C ILE A 42 11.92 -18.14 5.90
N HIS A 43 11.28 -17.81 7.03
CA HIS A 43 11.60 -18.37 8.34
C HIS A 43 11.39 -19.88 8.39
N GLU A 44 10.25 -20.38 7.91
CA GLU A 44 10.01 -21.83 7.75
C GLU A 44 11.08 -22.51 6.89
N MET A 45 11.52 -21.85 5.81
CA MET A 45 12.56 -22.40 4.95
C MET A 45 13.97 -22.35 5.55
N TYR A 46 14.19 -21.51 6.56
CA TYR A 46 15.43 -21.54 7.34
C TYR A 46 15.53 -22.79 8.23
N GLU A 47 14.42 -23.44 8.56
CA GLU A 47 14.43 -24.71 9.30
C GLU A 47 14.92 -25.88 8.42
N PHE A 48 14.81 -25.77 7.09
CA PHE A 48 15.24 -26.79 6.13
C PHE A 48 16.23 -26.23 5.09
N PRO A 49 17.42 -25.75 5.53
CA PRO A 49 18.32 -24.99 4.67
C PRO A 49 18.80 -25.81 3.47
N TYR A 50 19.14 -27.08 3.66
CA TYR A 50 19.75 -27.94 2.63
C TYR A 50 18.84 -28.26 1.44
N GLN A 51 17.51 -28.15 1.60
CA GLN A 51 16.58 -28.59 0.55
C GLN A 51 16.38 -27.52 -0.53
N ASN A 52 16.53 -26.24 -0.21
CA ASN A 52 15.89 -25.16 -0.98
C ASN A 52 16.69 -23.84 -1.06
N HIS A 53 18.02 -23.90 -1.16
CA HIS A 53 18.88 -22.70 -1.31
C HIS A 53 18.44 -21.77 -2.46
N ILE A 54 18.04 -22.32 -3.62
CA ILE A 54 17.57 -21.53 -4.76
C ILE A 54 16.24 -20.83 -4.46
N LEU A 55 15.31 -21.53 -3.81
CA LEU A 55 14.02 -20.96 -3.44
C LEU A 55 14.18 -19.88 -2.35
N LEU A 56 15.07 -20.10 -1.38
CA LEU A 56 15.42 -19.13 -0.36
C LEU A 56 16.03 -17.85 -0.97
N GLN A 57 16.92 -17.99 -1.96
CA GLN A 57 17.46 -16.84 -2.70
C GLN A 57 16.36 -16.07 -3.44
N ARG A 58 15.40 -16.77 -4.08
CA ARG A 58 14.26 -16.12 -4.74
C ARG A 58 13.37 -15.37 -3.75
N LEU A 59 13.00 -16.00 -2.63
CA LEU A 59 12.17 -15.37 -1.61
C LEU A 59 12.86 -14.14 -1.00
N LYS A 60 14.17 -14.21 -0.73
CA LYS A 60 14.93 -13.03 -0.27
C LYS A 60 14.89 -11.89 -1.28
N LYS A 61 15.01 -12.21 -2.58
CA LYS A 61 14.93 -11.21 -3.65
C LYS A 61 13.52 -10.60 -3.73
N GLU A 62 12.47 -11.40 -3.60
CA GLU A 62 11.08 -10.90 -3.55
C GLU A 62 10.82 -10.05 -2.31
N LYS A 63 11.34 -10.47 -1.14
CA LYS A 63 11.27 -9.68 0.10
C LYS A 63 11.92 -8.31 -0.08
N LEU A 64 13.11 -8.26 -0.70
CA LEU A 64 13.79 -7.00 -0.98
C LEU A 64 12.95 -6.11 -1.91
N ARG A 65 12.40 -6.65 -2.99
CA ARG A 65 11.54 -5.89 -3.92
C ARG A 65 10.27 -5.36 -3.25
N LEU A 66 9.66 -6.13 -2.36
CA LEU A 66 8.51 -5.68 -1.58
C LEU A 66 8.89 -4.56 -0.62
N LYS A 67 10.05 -4.66 0.04
CA LYS A 67 10.59 -3.60 0.90
C LYS A 67 10.82 -2.32 0.10
N ASP A 68 11.49 -2.41 -1.05
CA ASP A 68 11.76 -1.26 -1.93
C ASP A 68 10.45 -0.63 -2.43
N ALA A 69 9.45 -1.45 -2.79
CA ALA A 69 8.14 -0.95 -3.19
C ALA A 69 7.37 -0.28 -2.05
N ILE A 70 7.51 -0.77 -0.81
CA ILE A 70 6.96 -0.12 0.39
C ILE A 70 7.67 1.20 0.66
N GLU A 71 9.00 1.25 0.53
CA GLU A 71 9.79 2.47 0.70
C GLU A 71 9.43 3.51 -0.35
N HIS A 72 9.39 3.16 -1.64
CA HIS A 72 8.93 4.05 -2.70
C HIS A 72 7.51 4.57 -2.46
N LEU A 73 6.56 3.70 -2.11
CA LEU A 73 5.18 4.11 -1.84
C LEU A 73 5.08 4.99 -0.57
N LYS A 74 5.96 4.77 0.41
CA LYS A 74 6.06 5.61 1.60
C LYS A 74 6.66 6.97 1.29
N ASP A 75 7.73 7.02 0.48
CA ASP A 75 8.39 8.25 0.07
C ASP A 75 7.44 9.12 -0.79
N ASP A 76 6.66 8.50 -1.67
CA ASP A 76 5.59 9.18 -2.44
C ASP A 76 4.48 9.74 -1.52
N MET A 77 4.23 9.12 -0.36
CA MET A 77 3.27 9.59 0.64
C MET A 77 3.84 10.59 1.65
N ILE A 78 5.15 10.53 1.93
CA ILE A 78 5.86 11.31 2.94
C ILE A 78 7.08 11.94 2.25
N PRO A 79 6.90 13.06 1.53
CA PRO A 79 7.95 13.62 0.68
C PRO A 79 9.13 14.26 1.44
N ASP A 80 9.31 14.03 2.74
CA ASP A 80 10.19 14.87 3.58
C ASP A 80 10.95 14.12 4.70
N LEU A 81 11.39 12.87 4.50
CA LEU A 81 12.08 12.14 5.58
C LEU A 81 13.33 11.32 5.22
N ASN A 82 13.84 11.40 3.99
CA ASN A 82 15.13 10.81 3.63
C ASN A 82 16.02 11.83 2.90
N ALA A 83 16.65 12.73 3.66
CA ALA A 83 17.86 13.48 3.30
C ALA A 83 19.02 13.02 4.18
#